data_AF-A0A3N5R3I0-F1
#
_entry.id   AF-A0A3N5R3I0-F1
#
_cell.length_a   1.000
_cell.length_b   1.000
_cell.length_c   1.000
_cell.angle_alpha   90.00
_cell.angle_beta   90.00
_cell.angle_gamma   90.00
#
_symmetry.space_group_name_H-M   'P 1'
#
loop_
_entity.id
_entity.type
_entity.pdbx_description
1 polymer ?
#
loop_
_entity_poly.entity_id
_entity_poly.type
_entity_poly.pdbx_seq_one_letter_code
_entity_poly.pdbx_strand_id
1 'polypeptide(L)' 'MICDICGKKGVKVRRVTRSYGKGENLLVIEKIPVMHCPHCGENYLKAETLQEIERMKMHRQNFAVKRPVAIADFM' A
#
# COMPACT_ATOMS: atom_id res chain seq x y z
N MET A 1 15.82 -3.60 -12.48
CA MET A 1 15.16 -4.60 -11.61
C MET A 1 14.36 -5.58 -12.45
N ILE A 2 14.44 -6.87 -12.12
CA ILE A 2 13.70 -7.98 -12.76
C ILE A 2 12.43 -8.24 -11.96
N CYS A 3 11.34 -8.60 -12.62
CA CYS A 3 10.11 -9.04 -11.98
C CYS A 3 10.27 -10.48 -11.49
N ASP A 4 10.01 -10.71 -10.20
CA ASP A 4 10.13 -12.03 -9.59
C ASP A 4 9.03 -13.01 -10.05
N ILE A 5 7.98 -12.51 -10.70
CA ILE A 5 6.87 -13.32 -11.24
C ILE A 5 7.06 -13.68 -12.71
N CYS A 6 7.44 -12.73 -13.57
CA CYS A 6 7.52 -12.97 -15.01
C CYS A 6 8.95 -12.95 -15.59
N GLY A 7 9.97 -12.73 -14.77
CA GLY A 7 11.38 -12.72 -15.16
C GLY A 7 11.82 -11.56 -16.07
N LYS A 8 10.91 -10.65 -16.44
CA LYS A 8 11.22 -9.52 -17.33
C LYS A 8 11.80 -8.34 -16.54
N LYS A 9 12.78 -7.66 -17.14
CA LYS A 9 13.31 -6.39 -16.62
C LYS A 9 12.29 -5.28 -16.79
N GLY A 10 12.29 -4.30 -15.90
CA GLY A 10 11.48 -3.08 -16.05
C GLY A 10 10.46 -2.84 -14.93
N VAL A 11 10.61 -3.51 -13.79
CA VAL A 11 9.81 -3.20 -12.59
C VAL A 11 10.05 -1.75 -12.16
N LYS A 12 8.97 -1.03 -11.88
CA LYS A 12 8.97 0.39 -11.47
C LYS A 12 8.43 0.52 -10.05
N VAL A 13 8.97 1.46 -9.28
CA VAL A 13 8.39 1.81 -7.98
C VAL A 13 7.31 2.86 -8.18
N ARG A 14 6.09 2.57 -7.72
CA ARG A 14 4.98 3.52 -7.66
C ARG A 14 4.63 3.80 -6.22
N ARG A 15 4.25 5.04 -5.90
CA ARG A 15 3.73 5.40 -4.59
C ARG A 15 2.21 5.41 -4.66
N VAL A 16 1.57 4.58 -3.85
CA VAL A 16 0.11 4.46 -3.83
C VAL A 16 -0.43 4.73 -2.43
N THR A 17 -1.72 5.02 -2.36
CA THR A 17 -2.46 5.08 -1.10
C THR A 17 -3.27 3.81 -0.96
N ARG A 18 -3.22 3.15 0.20
CA ARG A 18 -4.06 1.99 0.52
C ARG A 18 -4.84 2.24 1.81
N SER A 19 -6.09 1.81 1.81
CA SER A 19 -6.91 1.70 3.00
C SER A 19 -6.72 0.34 3.67
N TYR A 20 -6.73 0.35 5.00
CA TYR A 20 -6.68 -0.83 5.84
C TYR A 20 -7.81 -0.76 6.86
N GLY A 21 -8.49 -1.89 7.09
CA GLY A 21 -9.67 -1.92 7.96
C GLY A 21 -10.91 -1.31 7.30
N LYS A 22 -11.93 -1.03 8.12
CA LYS A 22 -13.25 -0.50 7.70
C LYS A 22 -13.91 0.25 8.86
N GLY A 23 -14.89 1.10 8.55
CA GLY A 23 -15.64 1.86 9.55
C GLY A 23 -14.74 2.70 10.48
N GLU A 24 -14.98 2.62 11.78
CA GLU A 24 -14.20 3.34 12.81
C GLU A 24 -12.71 2.94 12.85
N ASN A 25 -12.37 1.78 12.31
CA ASN A 25 -11.00 1.28 12.26
C ASN A 25 -10.31 1.53 10.91
N LEU A 26 -10.92 2.32 10.02
CA LEU A 26 -10.32 2.67 8.73
C LEU A 26 -9.03 3.47 8.95
N LEU A 27 -7.93 2.96 8.39
CA LEU A 27 -6.63 3.61 8.34
C LEU A 27 -6.23 3.80 6.88
N VAL A 28 -5.95 5.02 6.49
CA VAL A 28 -5.43 5.36 5.16
C VAL A 28 -3.94 5.61 5.29
N ILE A 29 -3.13 4.78 4.62
CA ILE A 29 -1.68 4.96 4.55
C ILE A 29 -1.31 5.44 3.15
N GLU A 30 -0.72 6.64 3.09
CA GLU A 30 -0.32 7.29 1.85
C GLU A 30 1.13 6.97 1.49
N LYS A 31 1.47 7.14 0.21
CA LYS A 31 2.84 7.07 -0.32
C LYS A 31 3.54 5.72 -0.12
N ILE A 32 2.78 4.61 -0.04
CA ILE A 32 3.32 3.26 0.07
C ILE A 32 4.08 2.90 -1.22
N PRO A 33 5.36 2.52 -1.15
CA PRO A 33 6.12 2.08 -2.32
C PRO A 33 5.67 0.67 -2.76
N VAL A 34 5.18 0.56 -4.00
CA VAL A 34 4.77 -0.68 -4.64
C VAL A 34 5.65 -0.93 -5.86
N MET A 35 6.09 -2.16 -6.01
CA MET A 35 6.77 -2.65 -7.21
C MET A 35 5.74 -3.02 -8.27
N HIS A 36 5.67 -2.24 -9.34
CA HIS A 36 4.75 -2.45 -10.47
C HIS A 36 5.52 -2.99 -11.68
N CYS A 37 5.12 -4.15 -12.19
CA CYS A 37 5.65 -4.71 -13.43
C CYS A 37 4.76 -4.32 -14.62
N PRO A 38 5.25 -3.52 -15.59
CA PRO A 38 4.45 -3.13 -16.75
C PRO A 38 4.23 -4.29 -17.75
N HIS A 39 4.94 -5.41 -17.61
CA HIS A 39 4.87 -6.52 -18.56
C HIS A 39 3.80 -7.57 -18.22
N CYS A 40 3.53 -7.80 -16.93
CA CYS A 40 2.52 -8.76 -16.47
C CYS A 40 1.41 -8.12 -15.62
N GLY A 41 1.53 -6.83 -15.27
CA GLY A 41 0.56 -6.12 -14.44
C GLY A 41 0.70 -6.33 -12.94
N GLU A 42 1.68 -7.15 -12.51
CA GLU A 42 1.87 -7.48 -11.11
C GLU A 42 2.23 -6.26 -10.25
N ASN A 43 1.68 -6.22 -9.04
CA ASN A 43 1.90 -5.17 -8.05
C ASN A 43 2.24 -5.79 -6.69
N TYR A 44 3.52 -5.80 -6.33
CA TYR A 44 3.99 -6.43 -5.11
C TYR A 44 4.71 -5.45 -4.18
N LEU A 45 4.74 -5.78 -2.89
CA LEU A 45 5.40 -5.00 -1.86
C LEU A 45 6.70 -5.71 -1.46
N LYS A 46 7.72 -4.93 -1.06
CA LYS A 46 8.91 -5.49 -0.43
C LYS A 46 8.60 -5.91 1.01
N ALA A 47 9.37 -6.87 1.53
CA ALA A 47 9.27 -7.30 2.93
C ALA A 47 9.38 -6.12 3.92
N GLU A 48 10.36 -5.24 3.72
CA GLU A 48 10.55 -4.02 4.53
C GLU A 48 9.31 -3.11 4.52
N THR A 49 8.67 -2.96 3.36
CA THR A 49 7.46 -2.15 3.23
C THR A 49 6.29 -2.77 3.99
N LEU A 50 6.14 -4.10 3.93
CA LEU A 50 5.12 -4.80 4.71
C LEU A 50 5.36 -4.66 6.21
N GLN A 51 6.60 -4.82 6.68
CA GLN A 51 6.95 -4.64 8.09
C GLN A 51 6.61 -3.24 8.59
N GLU A 52 6.90 -2.19 7.82
CA GLU A 52 6.57 -0.82 8.20
C GLU A 52 5.05 -0.57 8.18
N ILE A 53 4.31 -1.15 7.23
CA ILE A 53 2.84 -1.10 7.24
C ILE A 53 2.28 -1.74 8.52
N GLU A 54 2.78 -2.91 8.92
CA GLU A 54 2.33 -3.58 10.15
C GLU A 54 2.67 -2.76 11.40
N ARG A 55 3.85 -2.14 11.45
CA ARG A 55 4.21 -1.21 12.52
C ARG A 55 3.25 -0.01 12.61
N MET A 56 2.92 0.59 11.46
CA MET A 56 1.95 1.71 11.40
C MET A 56 0.55 1.28 11.84
N LYS A 57 0.10 0.08 11.48
CA LYS A 57 -1.19 -0.48 11.94
C LYS A 57 -1.21 -0.69 13.44
N MET A 58 -0.15 -1.30 14.01
CA MET A 58 -0.05 -1.59 15.45
C MET A 58 -0.05 -0.29 16.28
N HIS A 59 0.64 0.74 15.80
CA HIS A 59 0.77 2.02 16.51
C HIS A 59 -0.02 3.16 15.86
N ARG A 60 -1.21 2.86 15.33
CA ARG A 60 -2.03 3.83 14.57
C ARG A 60 -2.26 5.16 15.27
N GLN A 61 -2.36 5.19 16.60
CA GLN A 61 -2.57 6.42 17.38
C GLN A 61 -1.36 7.37 17.33
N ASN A 62 -0.15 6.83 17.13
CA ASN A 62 1.09 7.60 17.09
C ASN A 62 1.39 8.13 15.67
N PHE A 63 0.96 7.40 14.65
CA PHE A 63 1.28 7.71 13.25
C PHE A 63 0.15 8.41 12.49
N ALA A 64 -1.11 8.17 12.86
CA ALA A 64 -2.24 8.68 12.10
C ALA A 64 -2.66 10.09 12.56
N VAL A 65 -2.76 11.00 11.61
CA VAL A 65 -3.43 12.30 11.80
C VAL A 65 -4.90 12.13 11.44
N LYS A 66 -5.80 12.49 12.35
CA LYS A 66 -7.25 12.43 12.07
C LYS A 66 -7.63 13.45 11.01
N ARG A 67 -8.18 12.98 9.89
CA ARG A 67 -8.70 13.80 8.80
C ARG A 67 -10.07 13.24 8.39
N PRO A 68 -11.08 14.08 8.14
CA PRO A 68 -12.34 13.60 7.57
C PRO A 68 -12.07 13.05 6.16
N VAL A 69 -12.58 11.85 5.87
CA VAL A 69 -12.46 11.18 4.56
C VAL A 69 -13.85 10.74 4.14
N ALA A 70 -14.30 11.19 2.97
CA ALA A 70 -15.55 10.70 2.38
C ALA A 70 -15.34 9.26 1.87
N ILE A 71 -16.29 8.38 2.18
CA ILE A 71 -16.29 6.98 1.74
C ILE A 71 -17.51 6.78 0.87
N ALA A 72 -17.33 6.16 -0.28
CA ALA A 72 -18.42 5.75 -1.16
C ALA A 72 -18.59 4.23 -1.07
N ASP A 73 -19.83 3.79 -0.88
CA ASP A 73 -20.20 2.38 -0.97
C ASP A 73 -20.59 2.05 -2.41
N PHE A 74 -20.20 0.86 -2.88
CA PHE A 74 -20.60 0.33 -4.17
C PHE A 74 -21.97 -0.34 -4.02
N MET A 75 -23.03 0.33 -4.50
CA MET A 75 -24.41 -0.16 -4.52
C MET A 75 -24.77 -0.75 -5.88
#